data_AF-A0A952C907-F1
#
_entry.id   AF-A0A952C907-F1
#
_cell.length_a   1.000
_cell.length_b   1.000
_cell.length_c   1.000
_cell.angle_alpha   90.00
_cell.angle_beta   90.00
_cell.angle_gamma   90.00
#
_symmetry.space_group_name_H-M   'P 1'
#
loop_
_entity.id
_entity.type
_entity.pdbx_description
1 polymer ?
#
loop_
_entity_poly.entity_id
_entity_poly.type
_entity_poly.pdbx_seq_one_letter_code
_entity_poly.pdbx_strand_id
1 'polypeptide(L)'
;NVNIKIAGNEIVWKLLDDSSYQKACNDIKPQQWDNPDLIRRTYQQLTETAIYKAYIAIPERNKKSERDILEFIFTDLMLADEVFVSGMEDNFIHWDDDAEMMNQLVLNLLQKPGSYNFQDLLGNEKRKFAYDLLDAVINREAFCMELIRPKLKNWDAERIALLDMILMKMGLCEFLYFETIPTKVTINEYIDLAKAYSTPQSGQFVNGILDNIHKELLAQNKLHKTSYKKTQN
;
A
#
# COMPACT_ATOMS: atom_id res chain seq x y z
N ASN A 1 -8.72 -37.12 -16.46
CA ASN A 1 -8.79 -36.95 -15.00
C ASN A 1 -8.43 -35.52 -14.65
N VAL A 2 -9.39 -34.74 -14.14
CA VAL A 2 -9.14 -33.40 -13.62
C VAL A 2 -8.44 -33.57 -12.26
N ASN A 3 -7.26 -32.99 -12.09
CA ASN A 3 -6.54 -33.03 -10.83
C ASN A 3 -7.13 -31.99 -9.86
N ILE A 4 -7.50 -32.43 -8.66
CA ILE A 4 -8.16 -31.57 -7.64
C ILE A 4 -7.20 -31.06 -6.56
N LYS A 5 -5.89 -31.29 -6.69
CA LYS A 5 -4.91 -30.94 -5.65
C LYS A 5 -4.97 -29.46 -5.28
N ILE A 6 -5.09 -28.58 -6.27
CA ILE A 6 -5.20 -27.12 -6.05
C ILE A 6 -6.50 -26.72 -5.35
N ALA A 7 -7.63 -27.35 -5.68
CA ALA A 7 -8.91 -27.10 -5.02
C ALA A 7 -8.89 -27.51 -3.54
N GLY A 8 -8.06 -28.48 -3.17
CA GLY A 8 -7.83 -28.88 -1.78
C GLY A 8 -6.68 -28.14 -1.10
N ASN A 9 -6.22 -27.00 -1.61
CA ASN A 9 -5.05 -26.31 -1.04
C ASN A 9 -5.31 -25.82 0.40
N GLU A 10 -4.43 -26.20 1.33
CA GLU A 10 -4.66 -25.98 2.77
C GLU A 10 -4.69 -24.49 3.15
N ILE A 11 -3.93 -23.66 2.45
CA ILE A 11 -3.89 -22.21 2.68
C ILE A 11 -5.23 -21.60 2.25
N VAL A 12 -5.73 -21.99 1.08
CA VAL A 12 -7.03 -21.52 0.57
C VAL A 12 -8.15 -21.88 1.54
N TRP A 13 -8.24 -23.14 1.97
CA TRP A 13 -9.27 -23.56 2.93
C TRP A 13 -9.16 -22.83 4.26
N LYS A 14 -7.94 -22.60 4.76
CA LYS A 14 -7.74 -21.80 5.97
C LYS A 14 -8.24 -20.36 5.83
N LEU A 15 -8.14 -19.76 4.65
CA LEU A 15 -8.71 -18.43 4.38
C LEU A 15 -10.24 -18.48 4.28
N LEU A 16 -10.80 -19.48 3.60
CA LEU A 16 -12.26 -19.65 3.45
C LEU A 16 -12.96 -19.94 4.79
N ASP A 17 -12.28 -20.62 5.72
CA ASP A 17 -12.79 -20.90 7.06
C ASP A 17 -12.61 -19.74 8.06
N ASP A 18 -11.90 -18.68 7.68
CA ASP A 18 -11.67 -17.52 8.55
C ASP A 18 -12.97 -16.71 8.72
N SER A 19 -13.42 -16.54 9.97
CA SER A 19 -14.68 -15.84 10.26
C SER A 19 -14.67 -14.37 9.82
N SER A 20 -13.52 -13.70 9.85
CA SER A 20 -13.41 -12.31 9.41
C SER A 20 -13.46 -12.22 7.87
N TYR A 21 -12.86 -13.19 7.17
CA TYR A 21 -12.97 -13.32 5.72
C TYR A 21 -14.42 -13.56 5.29
N GLN A 22 -15.10 -14.54 5.89
CA GLN A 22 -16.50 -14.84 5.60
C GLN A 22 -17.41 -13.64 5.80
N LYS A 23 -17.20 -12.89 6.89
CA LYS A 23 -17.95 -11.67 7.15
C LYS A 23 -17.65 -10.58 6.10
N ALA A 24 -16.37 -10.37 5.76
CA ALA A 24 -16.00 -9.41 4.72
C ALA A 24 -16.61 -9.77 3.36
N CYS A 25 -16.64 -11.05 2.99
CA CYS A 25 -17.31 -11.52 1.78
C CYS A 25 -18.82 -11.25 1.81
N ASN A 26 -19.49 -11.40 2.95
CA ASN A 26 -20.92 -11.10 3.07
C ASN A 26 -21.22 -9.59 2.93
N ASP A 27 -20.33 -8.75 3.48
CA ASP A 27 -20.48 -7.29 3.47
C ASP A 27 -20.18 -6.70 2.07
N ILE A 28 -19.06 -7.12 1.46
CA ILE A 28 -18.53 -6.57 0.20
C ILE A 28 -19.14 -7.26 -1.03
N LYS A 29 -19.51 -8.55 -0.90
CA LYS A 29 -20.02 -9.42 -1.98
C LYS A 29 -19.08 -9.48 -3.19
N PRO A 30 -17.82 -9.90 -3.01
CA PRO A 30 -16.83 -9.91 -4.08
C PRO A 30 -17.23 -10.77 -5.29
N GLN A 31 -18.18 -11.69 -5.14
CA GLN A 31 -18.73 -12.51 -6.22
C GLN A 31 -19.37 -11.68 -7.34
N GLN A 32 -19.74 -10.43 -7.08
CA GLN A 32 -20.23 -9.52 -8.12
C GLN A 32 -19.16 -9.15 -9.16
N TRP A 33 -17.88 -9.33 -8.81
CA TRP A 33 -16.74 -9.11 -9.70
C TRP A 33 -16.22 -10.43 -10.31
N ASP A 34 -16.91 -11.55 -10.07
CA ASP A 34 -16.51 -12.83 -10.65
C ASP A 34 -16.56 -12.74 -12.18
N ASN A 35 -15.44 -13.11 -12.81
CA ASN A 35 -15.33 -13.22 -14.26
C ASN A 35 -15.00 -14.68 -14.62
N PRO A 36 -16.02 -15.51 -14.92
CA PRO A 36 -15.82 -16.93 -15.22
C PRO A 36 -14.89 -17.20 -16.42
N ASP A 37 -14.87 -16.29 -17.39
CA ASP A 37 -14.01 -16.42 -18.58
C ASP A 37 -12.55 -16.17 -18.24
N LEU A 38 -12.28 -15.17 -17.40
CA LEU A 38 -10.95 -14.89 -16.87
C LEU A 38 -10.44 -16.08 -16.02
N ILE A 39 -11.27 -16.59 -15.11
CA ILE A 39 -10.94 -17.77 -14.29
C ILE A 39 -10.60 -18.98 -15.18
N ARG A 40 -11.42 -19.23 -16.22
CA ARG A 40 -11.19 -20.34 -17.16
C ARG A 40 -9.87 -20.18 -17.91
N ARG A 41 -9.60 -18.98 -18.41
CA ARG A 41 -8.35 -18.63 -19.11
C ARG A 41 -7.13 -18.83 -18.21
N THR A 42 -7.14 -18.25 -17.01
CA THR A 42 -6.03 -18.39 -16.04
C THR A 42 -5.79 -19.85 -15.70
N TYR A 43 -6.85 -20.65 -15.51
CA TYR A 43 -6.71 -22.07 -15.25
C TYR A 43 -6.12 -22.84 -16.45
N GLN A 44 -6.57 -22.55 -17.67
CA GLN A 44 -6.00 -23.15 -18.89
C GLN A 44 -4.50 -22.87 -19.00
N GLN A 45 -4.09 -21.62 -18.84
CA GLN A 45 -2.68 -21.22 -18.82
C GLN A 45 -1.91 -21.95 -17.72
N LEU A 46 -2.44 -21.98 -16.50
CA LEU A 46 -1.83 -22.68 -15.36
C LEU A 46 -1.55 -24.15 -15.71
N THR A 47 -2.49 -24.85 -16.34
CA THR A 47 -2.34 -26.28 -16.66
C THR A 47 -1.21 -26.58 -17.65
N GLU A 48 -0.81 -25.60 -18.45
CA GLU A 48 0.28 -25.74 -19.43
C GLU A 48 1.66 -25.57 -18.79
N THR A 49 1.74 -24.88 -17.64
CA THR A 49 2.99 -24.55 -16.96
C THR A 49 3.70 -25.79 -16.40
N ALA A 50 5.05 -25.76 -16.45
CA ALA A 50 5.88 -26.80 -15.84
C ALA A 50 5.72 -26.82 -14.31
N ILE A 51 5.50 -25.65 -13.70
CA ILE A 51 5.34 -25.48 -12.25
C ILE A 51 4.08 -26.21 -11.77
N TYR A 52 2.94 -26.00 -12.43
CA TYR A 52 1.70 -26.71 -12.07
C TYR A 52 1.83 -28.23 -12.28
N LYS A 53 2.40 -28.66 -13.42
CA LYS A 53 2.65 -30.08 -13.72
C LYS A 53 3.50 -30.75 -12.63
N ALA A 54 4.56 -30.07 -12.17
CA ALA A 54 5.39 -30.55 -11.08
C ALA A 54 4.63 -30.57 -9.74
N TYR A 55 3.83 -29.54 -9.45
CA TYR A 55 3.02 -29.45 -8.24
C TYR A 55 2.02 -30.61 -8.11
N ILE A 56 1.34 -30.97 -9.20
CA ILE A 56 0.32 -32.03 -9.18
C ILE A 56 0.90 -33.46 -9.27
N ALA A 57 2.16 -33.60 -9.71
CA ALA A 57 2.83 -34.90 -9.83
C ALA A 57 3.20 -35.50 -8.47
N ILE A 58 3.37 -34.65 -7.44
CA ILE A 58 3.67 -35.05 -6.07
C ILE A 58 2.33 -35.11 -5.30
N PRO A 59 1.83 -36.27 -4.86
CA PRO A 59 0.56 -36.35 -4.13
C PRO A 59 0.62 -35.70 -2.75
N GLU A 60 1.79 -35.73 -2.10
CA GLU A 60 1.99 -35.17 -0.76
C GLU A 60 1.83 -33.65 -0.76
N ARG A 61 1.25 -33.15 0.33
CA ARG A 61 1.14 -31.72 0.61
C ARG A 61 2.28 -31.28 1.51
N ASN A 62 2.86 -30.14 1.19
CA ASN A 62 3.77 -29.47 2.10
C ASN A 62 3.53 -27.97 2.04
N LYS A 63 3.69 -27.27 3.17
CA LYS A 63 3.34 -25.85 3.30
C LYS A 63 4.06 -24.96 2.28
N LYS A 64 5.29 -25.32 1.91
CA LYS A 64 6.08 -24.54 0.96
C LYS A 64 5.50 -24.65 -0.45
N SER A 65 5.26 -25.86 -0.96
CA SER A 65 4.72 -26.07 -2.31
C SER A 65 3.29 -25.56 -2.45
N GLU A 66 2.48 -25.68 -1.39
CA GLU A 66 1.11 -25.13 -1.34
C GLU A 66 1.11 -23.61 -1.39
N ARG A 67 2.11 -22.94 -0.79
CA ARG A 67 2.28 -21.49 -0.89
C ARG A 67 2.85 -21.08 -2.24
N ASP A 68 3.95 -21.71 -2.65
CA ASP A 68 4.71 -21.34 -3.85
C ASP A 68 3.82 -21.44 -5.12
N ILE A 69 2.88 -22.40 -5.18
CA ILE A 69 1.92 -22.47 -6.31
C ILE A 69 0.91 -21.32 -6.32
N LEU A 70 0.44 -20.85 -5.15
CA LEU A 70 -0.50 -19.74 -5.05
C LEU A 70 0.18 -18.41 -5.35
N GLU A 71 1.43 -18.25 -4.88
CA GLU A 71 2.30 -17.13 -5.23
C GLU A 71 2.47 -17.07 -6.75
N PHE A 72 2.91 -18.16 -7.38
CA PHE A 72 3.06 -18.24 -8.83
C PHE A 72 1.77 -17.91 -9.61
N ILE A 73 0.61 -18.42 -9.15
CA ILE A 73 -0.68 -18.10 -9.79
C ILE A 73 -0.95 -16.60 -9.70
N PHE A 74 -0.73 -15.99 -8.55
CA PHE A 74 -1.01 -14.59 -8.35
C PHE A 74 -0.02 -13.67 -9.09
N THR A 75 1.28 -13.92 -8.99
CA THR A 75 2.33 -13.05 -9.54
C THR A 75 2.58 -13.30 -11.03
N ASP A 76 2.79 -14.55 -11.43
CA ASP A 76 3.29 -14.89 -12.77
C ASP A 76 2.18 -15.24 -13.76
N LEU A 77 0.95 -15.48 -13.29
CA LEU A 77 -0.21 -15.70 -14.16
C LEU A 77 -1.22 -14.55 -14.09
N MET A 78 -1.68 -14.16 -12.90
CA MET A 78 -2.72 -13.14 -12.78
C MET A 78 -2.12 -11.74 -13.04
N LEU A 79 -1.17 -11.28 -12.24
CA LEU A 79 -0.60 -9.94 -12.39
C LEU A 79 0.21 -9.74 -13.69
N ALA A 80 0.66 -10.82 -14.33
CA ALA A 80 1.35 -10.78 -15.62
C ALA A 80 0.39 -10.83 -16.84
N ASP A 81 -0.90 -11.14 -16.64
CA ASP A 81 -1.89 -11.16 -17.73
C ASP A 81 -2.55 -9.79 -17.87
N GLU A 82 -2.30 -9.10 -18.99
CA GLU A 82 -2.91 -7.81 -19.30
C GLU A 82 -4.45 -7.83 -19.23
N VAL A 83 -5.07 -8.96 -19.57
CA VAL A 83 -6.54 -9.11 -19.49
C VAL A 83 -7.02 -9.15 -18.05
N PHE A 84 -6.24 -9.76 -17.15
CA PHE A 84 -6.54 -9.74 -15.73
C PHE A 84 -6.40 -8.33 -15.16
N VAL A 85 -5.26 -7.66 -15.46
CA VAL A 85 -4.99 -6.30 -14.98
C VAL A 85 -6.04 -5.30 -15.46
N SER A 86 -6.39 -5.35 -16.75
CA SER A 86 -7.46 -4.50 -17.30
C SER A 86 -8.81 -4.77 -16.62
N GLY A 87 -9.13 -6.04 -16.31
CA GLY A 87 -10.34 -6.37 -15.56
C GLY A 87 -10.33 -5.86 -14.12
N MET A 88 -9.15 -5.74 -13.50
CA MET A 88 -9.01 -5.09 -12.19
C MET A 88 -9.23 -3.59 -12.30
N GLU A 89 -8.62 -2.92 -13.29
CA GLU A 89 -8.80 -1.48 -13.53
C GLU A 89 -10.26 -1.10 -13.81
N ASP A 90 -11.01 -1.95 -14.51
CA ASP A 90 -12.44 -1.75 -14.79
C ASP A 90 -13.29 -1.74 -13.50
N ASN A 91 -12.89 -2.53 -12.49
CA ASN A 91 -13.61 -2.65 -11.22
C ASN A 91 -13.04 -1.74 -10.11
N PHE A 92 -11.75 -1.40 -10.20
CA PHE A 92 -10.97 -0.67 -9.21
C PHE A 92 -10.18 0.42 -9.92
N ILE A 93 -10.75 1.63 -9.98
CA ILE A 93 -10.20 2.76 -10.75
C ILE A 93 -8.78 3.21 -10.33
N HIS A 94 -8.36 2.88 -9.10
CA HIS A 94 -7.04 3.20 -8.55
C HIS A 94 -6.12 1.97 -8.49
N TRP A 95 -6.40 0.95 -9.31
CA TRP A 95 -5.64 -0.29 -9.29
C TRP A 95 -4.15 -0.07 -9.58
N ASP A 96 -3.81 0.90 -10.44
CA ASP A 96 -2.43 1.28 -10.73
C ASP A 96 -1.66 1.73 -9.48
N ASP A 97 -2.30 2.53 -8.63
CA ASP A 97 -1.76 2.95 -7.33
C ASP A 97 -1.76 1.81 -6.31
N ASP A 98 -2.83 1.01 -6.27
CA ASP A 98 -3.05 -0.01 -5.24
C ASP A 98 -2.29 -1.33 -5.49
N ALA A 99 -1.92 -1.63 -6.75
CA ALA A 99 -1.40 -2.94 -7.16
C ALA A 99 -0.14 -3.36 -6.38
N GLU A 100 0.78 -2.44 -6.14
CA GLU A 100 2.01 -2.75 -5.40
C GLU A 100 1.71 -3.13 -3.95
N MET A 101 0.86 -2.35 -3.27
CA MET A 101 0.43 -2.64 -1.91
C MET A 101 -0.34 -3.96 -1.85
N MET A 102 -1.27 -4.17 -2.79
CA MET A 102 -2.06 -5.39 -2.87
C MET A 102 -1.19 -6.62 -3.09
N ASN A 103 -0.14 -6.50 -3.91
CA ASN A 103 0.82 -7.57 -4.10
C ASN A 103 1.51 -7.94 -2.77
N GLN A 104 2.04 -6.94 -2.06
CA GLN A 104 2.67 -7.17 -0.75
C GLN A 104 1.69 -7.76 0.27
N LEU A 105 0.44 -7.32 0.28
CA LEU A 105 -0.58 -7.84 1.18
C LEU A 105 -0.89 -9.31 0.89
N VAL A 106 -1.09 -9.69 -0.36
CA VAL A 106 -1.41 -11.07 -0.76
C VAL A 106 -0.22 -11.99 -0.46
N LEU A 107 1.01 -11.60 -0.79
CA LEU A 107 2.20 -12.42 -0.49
C LEU A 107 2.39 -12.65 1.02
N ASN A 108 2.21 -11.60 1.83
CA ASN A 108 2.29 -11.74 3.28
C ASN A 108 1.14 -12.60 3.85
N LEU A 109 -0.07 -12.48 3.28
CA LEU A 109 -1.22 -13.31 3.64
C LEU A 109 -0.93 -14.80 3.37
N LEU A 110 -0.38 -15.12 2.20
CA LEU A 110 0.01 -16.49 1.83
C LEU A 110 1.14 -17.03 2.74
N GLN A 111 2.04 -16.16 3.20
CA GLN A 111 3.09 -16.55 4.13
C GLN A 111 2.56 -16.87 5.55
N LYS A 112 1.57 -16.10 6.02
CA LYS A 112 0.99 -16.22 7.37
C LYS A 112 -0.54 -16.20 7.33
N PRO A 113 -1.18 -17.26 6.81
CA PRO A 113 -2.63 -17.32 6.75
C PRO A 113 -3.21 -17.31 8.18
N GLY A 114 -4.04 -16.31 8.48
CA GLY A 114 -4.60 -16.05 9.81
C GLY A 114 -3.91 -14.93 10.62
N SER A 115 -2.91 -14.22 10.07
CA SER A 115 -2.35 -13.02 10.72
C SER A 115 -3.12 -11.73 10.40
N TYR A 116 -4.15 -11.82 9.56
CA TYR A 116 -4.93 -10.68 9.09
C TYR A 116 -6.38 -10.78 9.55
N ASN A 117 -6.97 -9.64 9.88
CA ASN A 117 -8.40 -9.49 10.07
C ASN A 117 -8.96 -8.82 8.81
N PHE A 118 -9.78 -9.53 8.05
CA PHE A 118 -10.33 -9.01 6.78
C PHE A 118 -11.33 -7.87 6.97
N GLN A 119 -11.82 -7.65 8.20
CA GLN A 119 -12.66 -6.50 8.55
C GLN A 119 -11.83 -5.27 8.93
N ASP A 120 -10.52 -5.42 9.16
CA ASP A 120 -9.60 -4.34 9.51
C ASP A 120 -8.18 -4.60 8.98
N LEU A 121 -8.06 -4.73 7.64
CA LEU A 121 -6.79 -5.08 6.97
C LEU A 121 -5.67 -4.05 7.21
N LEU A 122 -6.02 -2.78 7.28
CA LEU A 122 -5.05 -1.69 7.49
C LEU A 122 -4.68 -1.51 8.96
N GLY A 123 -5.50 -2.01 9.88
CA GLY A 123 -5.35 -1.84 11.32
C GLY A 123 -5.69 -0.44 11.82
N ASN A 124 -6.20 -0.39 13.05
CA ASN A 124 -6.56 0.87 13.72
C ASN A 124 -5.40 1.88 13.84
N GLU A 125 -4.14 1.45 13.95
CA GLU A 125 -2.99 2.36 14.05
C GLU A 125 -2.77 3.18 12.78
N LYS A 126 -2.82 2.55 11.60
CA LYS A 126 -2.66 3.26 10.32
C LYS A 126 -3.83 4.21 10.06
N ARG A 127 -5.06 3.77 10.36
CA ARG A 127 -6.26 4.61 10.26
C ARG A 127 -6.15 5.81 11.20
N LYS A 128 -5.74 5.58 12.45
CA LYS A 128 -5.53 6.66 13.42
C LYS A 128 -4.45 7.63 12.95
N PHE A 129 -3.32 7.14 12.46
CA PHE A 129 -2.27 8.00 11.88
C PHE A 129 -2.81 8.88 10.76
N ALA A 130 -3.56 8.32 9.80
CA ALA A 130 -4.14 9.09 8.69
C ALA A 130 -5.09 10.20 9.17
N TYR A 131 -5.97 9.89 10.13
CA TYR A 131 -6.86 10.88 10.72
C TYR A 131 -6.11 11.96 11.52
N ASP A 132 -5.17 11.55 12.36
CA ASP A 132 -4.37 12.48 13.17
C ASP A 132 -3.56 13.42 12.26
N LEU A 133 -3.05 12.92 11.12
CA LEU A 133 -2.29 13.73 10.16
C LEU A 133 -3.20 14.73 9.44
N LEU A 134 -4.38 14.27 8.99
CA LEU A 134 -5.36 15.14 8.36
C LEU A 134 -5.82 16.26 9.31
N ASP A 135 -6.14 15.91 10.56
CA ASP A 135 -6.53 16.86 11.59
C ASP A 135 -5.41 17.87 11.87
N ALA A 136 -4.16 17.39 12.01
CA ALA A 136 -3.00 18.25 12.19
C ALA A 136 -2.85 19.25 11.04
N VAL A 137 -2.99 18.80 9.79
CA VAL A 137 -2.85 19.68 8.61
C VAL A 137 -3.93 20.76 8.58
N ILE A 138 -5.18 20.41 8.86
CA ILE A 138 -6.29 21.36 8.88
C ILE A 138 -6.11 22.36 10.02
N ASN A 139 -5.83 21.89 11.23
CA ASN A 139 -5.77 22.74 12.42
C ASN A 139 -4.48 23.56 12.52
N ARG A 140 -3.41 23.17 11.82
CA ARG A 140 -2.10 23.85 11.85
C ARG A 140 -1.76 24.55 10.53
N GLU A 141 -2.71 24.66 9.61
CA GLU A 141 -2.50 25.26 8.29
C GLU A 141 -1.81 26.63 8.37
N ALA A 142 -2.32 27.54 9.21
CA ALA A 142 -1.77 28.88 9.35
C ALA A 142 -0.29 28.86 9.77
N PHE A 143 0.05 28.03 10.76
CA PHE A 143 1.42 27.87 11.24
C PHE A 143 2.33 27.24 10.18
N CYS A 144 1.86 26.22 9.46
CA CYS A 144 2.61 25.66 8.34
C CYS A 144 2.88 26.72 7.28
N MET A 145 1.91 27.58 6.96
CA MET A 145 2.08 28.66 6.00
C MET A 145 3.07 29.73 6.48
N GLU A 146 3.15 30.01 7.79
CA GLU A 146 4.17 30.92 8.36
C GLU A 146 5.59 30.40 8.12
N LEU A 147 5.79 29.08 8.17
CA LEU A 147 7.09 28.45 7.92
C LEU A 147 7.40 28.31 6.41
N ILE A 148 6.39 28.05 5.59
CA ILE A 148 6.55 27.84 4.14
C ILE A 148 6.75 29.17 3.40
N ARG A 149 5.93 30.20 3.65
CA ARG A 149 5.94 31.48 2.89
C ARG A 149 7.33 32.12 2.79
N PRO A 150 8.16 32.20 3.86
CA PRO A 150 9.50 32.78 3.77
C PRO A 150 10.44 32.03 2.82
N LYS A 151 10.19 30.73 2.56
CA LYS A 151 10.98 29.87 1.67
C LYS A 151 10.55 29.98 0.21
N LEU A 152 9.36 30.54 -0.02
CA LEU A 152 8.80 30.78 -1.34
C LEU A 152 9.27 32.11 -1.96
N LYS A 153 10.11 32.91 -1.30
CA LYS A 153 10.48 34.26 -1.81
C LYS A 153 11.07 34.30 -3.22
N ASN A 154 11.67 33.21 -3.68
CA ASN A 154 12.21 33.08 -5.04
C ASN A 154 11.24 32.38 -6.01
N TRP A 155 10.04 32.05 -5.54
CA TRP A 155 9.03 31.28 -6.26
C TRP A 155 7.76 32.11 -6.37
N ASP A 156 7.20 32.17 -7.57
CA ASP A 156 5.92 32.82 -7.80
C ASP A 156 4.83 31.99 -7.10
N ALA A 157 4.28 32.51 -6.00
CA ALA A 157 3.33 31.79 -5.15
C ALA A 157 2.05 31.40 -5.90
N GLU A 158 1.69 32.13 -6.96
CA GLU A 158 0.56 31.82 -7.85
C GLU A 158 0.86 30.67 -8.83
N ARG A 159 2.13 30.28 -8.98
CA ARG A 159 2.57 29.17 -9.85
C ARG A 159 2.85 27.87 -9.13
N ILE A 160 2.74 27.85 -7.80
CA ILE A 160 2.96 26.63 -7.03
C ILE A 160 1.79 25.70 -7.27
N ALA A 161 2.07 24.47 -7.70
CA ALA A 161 1.03 23.47 -7.85
C ALA A 161 0.29 23.28 -6.52
N LEU A 162 -1.04 23.25 -6.56
CA LEU A 162 -1.87 23.04 -5.37
C LEU A 162 -1.44 21.79 -4.60
N LEU A 163 -1.11 20.73 -5.34
CA LEU A 163 -0.68 19.46 -4.75
C LEU A 163 0.67 19.58 -4.03
N ASP A 164 1.65 20.31 -4.58
CA ASP A 164 2.93 20.56 -3.89
C ASP A 164 2.70 21.29 -2.56
N MET A 165 1.79 22.27 -2.55
CA MET A 165 1.44 23.00 -1.33
C MET A 165 0.80 22.07 -0.28
N ILE A 166 -0.09 21.16 -0.70
CA ILE A 166 -0.71 20.17 0.19
C ILE A 166 0.38 19.23 0.75
N LEU A 167 1.24 18.68 -0.10
CA LEU A 167 2.32 17.77 0.30
C LEU A 167 3.31 18.43 1.26
N MET A 168 3.67 19.70 1.02
CA MET A 168 4.53 20.45 1.94
C MET A 168 3.85 20.67 3.30
N LYS A 169 2.55 20.99 3.35
CA LYS A 169 1.80 21.13 4.60
C LYS A 169 1.73 19.81 5.37
N MET A 170 1.42 18.71 4.68
CA MET A 170 1.37 17.37 5.26
C MET A 170 2.75 16.94 5.80
N GLY A 171 3.79 17.05 4.97
CA GLY A 171 5.16 16.73 5.37
C GLY A 171 5.63 17.55 6.57
N LEU A 172 5.31 18.85 6.61
CA LEU A 172 5.64 19.70 7.74
C LEU A 172 4.86 19.34 9.02
N CYS A 173 3.59 18.97 8.90
CA CYS A 173 2.80 18.49 10.04
C CYS A 173 3.32 17.17 10.59
N GLU A 174 3.60 16.19 9.74
CA GLU A 174 4.18 14.92 10.15
C GLU A 174 5.54 15.13 10.84
N PHE A 175 6.36 15.96 10.21
CA PHE A 175 7.66 16.37 10.71
C PHE A 175 7.60 17.04 12.10
N LEU A 176 6.59 17.88 12.40
CA LEU A 176 6.49 18.61 13.66
C LEU A 176 5.75 17.86 14.77
N TYR A 177 4.70 17.12 14.43
CA TYR A 177 3.73 16.64 15.41
C TYR A 177 3.74 15.11 15.59
N PHE A 178 4.50 14.38 14.78
CA PHE A 178 4.62 12.92 14.85
C PHE A 178 6.02 12.56 15.33
N GLU A 179 6.21 12.57 16.64
CA GLU A 179 7.55 12.51 17.27
C GLU A 179 8.31 11.22 16.93
N THR A 180 7.60 10.12 16.71
CA THR A 180 8.20 8.80 16.46
C THR A 180 8.67 8.60 15.02
N ILE A 181 8.31 9.48 14.10
CA ILE A 181 8.67 9.38 12.68
C ILE A 181 9.90 10.26 12.42
N PRO A 182 11.04 9.70 12.01
CA PRO A 182 12.24 10.49 11.74
C PRO A 182 12.00 11.52 10.64
N THR A 183 12.48 12.74 10.84
CA THR A 183 12.27 13.87 9.91
C THR A 183 12.72 13.56 8.48
N LYS A 184 13.85 12.88 8.33
CA LYS A 184 14.38 12.48 7.02
C LYS A 184 13.51 11.43 6.31
N VAL A 185 12.87 10.54 7.07
CA VAL A 185 11.95 9.55 6.49
C VAL A 185 10.75 10.29 5.92
N THR A 186 10.10 11.13 6.75
CA THR A 186 9.01 12.02 6.29
C THR A 186 9.40 12.76 5.00
N ILE A 187 10.53 13.48 5.00
CA ILE A 187 10.95 14.26 3.81
C ILE A 187 11.06 13.37 2.57
N ASN A 188 11.68 12.20 2.67
CA ASN A 188 11.80 11.27 1.54
C ASN A 188 10.43 10.79 1.03
N GLU A 189 9.50 10.41 1.91
CA GLU A 189 8.17 9.95 1.51
C GLU A 189 7.40 11.03 0.74
N TYR A 190 7.42 12.28 1.20
CA TYR A 190 6.72 13.38 0.51
C TYR A 190 7.40 13.80 -0.80
N ILE A 191 8.71 13.56 -0.95
CA ILE A 191 9.40 13.74 -2.24
C ILE A 191 8.90 12.71 -3.25
N ASP A 192 8.75 11.45 -2.83
CA ASP A 192 8.30 10.38 -3.73
C ASP A 192 6.82 10.54 -4.10
N LEU A 193 5.96 10.94 -3.15
CA LEU A 193 4.58 11.35 -3.45
C LEU A 193 4.52 12.52 -4.44
N ALA A 194 5.39 13.52 -4.28
CA ALA A 194 5.43 14.68 -5.18
C ALA A 194 5.84 14.30 -6.61
N LYS A 195 6.77 13.34 -6.77
CA LYS A 195 7.16 12.80 -8.08
C LYS A 195 6.03 12.00 -8.73
N ALA A 196 5.28 11.24 -7.93
CA ALA A 196 4.23 10.37 -8.42
C ALA A 196 2.99 11.17 -8.88
N TYR A 197 2.57 12.17 -8.10
CA TYR A 197 1.25 12.77 -8.27
C TYR A 197 1.23 14.21 -8.79
N SER A 198 2.37 14.92 -8.80
CA SER A 198 2.41 16.35 -9.17
C SER A 198 3.17 16.59 -10.49
N THR A 199 4.01 17.62 -10.55
CA THR A 199 4.74 17.99 -11.77
C THR A 199 6.13 17.33 -11.82
N PRO A 200 6.78 17.24 -13.00
CA PRO A 200 8.13 16.67 -13.11
C PRO A 200 9.20 17.34 -12.22
N GLN A 201 8.98 18.58 -11.79
CA GLN A 201 9.91 19.33 -10.93
C GLN A 201 9.52 19.27 -9.43
N SER A 202 8.35 18.72 -9.11
CA SER A 202 7.76 18.76 -7.77
C SER A 202 8.60 18.05 -6.71
N GLY A 203 9.18 16.89 -7.03
CA GLY A 203 10.06 16.18 -6.09
C GLY A 203 11.27 17.02 -5.64
N GLN A 204 11.90 17.74 -6.57
CA GLN A 204 13.03 18.63 -6.24
C GLN A 204 12.56 19.87 -5.46
N PHE A 205 11.41 20.43 -5.84
CA PHE A 205 10.83 21.59 -5.19
C PHE A 205 10.44 21.30 -3.74
N VAL A 206 9.66 20.24 -3.49
CA VAL A 206 9.24 19.80 -2.15
C VAL A 206 10.44 19.48 -1.28
N ASN A 207 11.44 18.76 -1.82
CA ASN A 207 12.69 18.50 -1.11
C ASN A 207 13.35 19.80 -0.64
N GLY A 208 13.59 20.73 -1.57
CA GLY A 208 14.31 21.97 -1.29
C GLY A 208 13.64 22.82 -0.20
N ILE A 209 12.31 22.88 -0.18
CA ILE A 209 11.56 23.62 0.84
C ILE A 209 11.61 22.91 2.19
N LEU A 210 11.27 21.62 2.25
CA LEU A 210 11.21 20.86 3.51
C LEU A 210 12.60 20.75 4.16
N ASP A 211 13.66 20.51 3.38
CA ASP A 211 15.04 20.46 3.91
C ASP A 211 15.50 21.80 4.48
N ASN A 212 15.11 22.92 3.86
CA ASN A 212 15.46 24.25 4.34
C ASN A 212 14.78 24.54 5.69
N ILE A 213 13.48 24.23 5.79
CA ILE A 213 12.71 24.35 7.04
C ILE A 213 13.29 23.43 8.12
N HIS A 214 13.62 22.18 7.77
CA HIS A 214 14.22 21.23 8.70
C HIS A 214 15.53 21.75 9.30
N LYS A 215 16.45 22.27 8.46
CA LYS A 215 17.72 22.84 8.93
C LYS A 215 17.52 24.03 9.86
N GLU A 216 16.56 24.90 9.55
CA GLU A 216 16.24 26.05 10.40
C GLU A 216 15.68 25.62 11.76
N LEU A 217 14.70 24.73 11.78
CA LEU A 217 14.08 24.27 13.02
C LEU A 217 15.04 23.46 13.90
N LEU A 218 15.95 22.70 13.27
CA LEU A 218 17.03 22.02 13.96
C LEU A 218 17.98 23.02 14.64
N ALA A 219 18.40 24.08 13.91
CA ALA A 219 19.26 25.12 14.46
C ALA A 219 18.59 25.91 15.60
N GLN A 220 17.25 26.04 15.57
CA GLN A 220 16.46 26.68 16.61
C GLN A 220 16.09 25.73 17.77
N ASN A 221 16.48 24.45 17.70
CA ASN A 221 16.13 23.41 18.67
C ASN A 221 14.61 23.26 18.90
N LYS A 222 13.82 23.41 17.81
CA LYS A 222 12.35 23.32 17.82
C LYS A 222 11.81 21.97 17.37
N LEU A 223 12.68 20.95 17.29
CA LEU A 223 12.32 19.61 16.84
C LEU A 223 12.34 18.66 18.02
N HIS A 224 11.18 18.07 18.28
CA HIS A 224 11.00 17.07 19.32
C HIS A 224 10.72 15.72 18.65
N LYS A 225 11.77 14.90 18.52
CA LYS A 225 11.67 13.54 17.97
C LYS A 225 12.06 12.52 19.03
N THR A 226 11.33 11.41 19.07
CA THR A 226 11.54 10.32 20.01
C THR A 226 11.75 9.02 19.25
N SER A 227 12.56 8.12 19.81
CA SER A 227 12.73 6.80 19.21
C SER A 227 11.42 6.01 19.34
N TYR A 228 10.93 5.47 18.23
CA TYR A 228 9.78 4.57 18.25
C TYR A 228 10.09 3.35 19.13
N LYS A 229 9.31 3.15 20.20
CA LYS A 229 9.34 1.96 21.03
C LYS A 229 8.08 1.17 20.73
N LYS A 230 8.24 0.01 20.07
CA LYS A 230 7.13 -0.93 19.86
C LYS A 230 6.70 -1.42 21.24
N THR A 231 5.53 -1.01 21.71
CA THR A 231 4.97 -1.48 22.98
C THR A 231 4.77 -2.98 22.84
N GLN A 232 5.51 -3.79 23.60
CA GLN A 232 5.26 -5.22 23.70
C GLN A 232 3.93 -5.39 24.44
N ASN A 233 2.87 -5.71 23.71
CA ASN A 233 1.64 -6.29 24.24
C ASN A 233 1.49 -7.68 23.63
#